data_AF-A0A534IPL3-F1
#
_entry.id   AF-A0A534IPL3-F1
#
_cell.length_a   1.000
_cell.length_b   1.000
_cell.length_c   1.000
_cell.angle_alpha   90.00
_cell.angle_beta   90.00
_cell.angle_gamma   90.00
#
_symmetry.space_group_name_H-M   'P 1'
#
loop_
_entity.id
_entity.type
_entity.pdbx_description
1 polymer ?
#
loop_
_entity_poly.entity_id
_entity_poly.type
_entity_poly.pdbx_seq_one_letter_code
_entity_poly.pdbx_strand_id
1 'polypeptide(L)'
;MTVRVDDLPPCEACGGKVLPVVLCESCGAVTILREARALAQASPCPECGTPNSEQLICDQCHTRYPAPGMPPGPPPMSPSDKPAESAAVPVGRSRRRIKGEVDSGALTDLLKVLGLDASRAQALIDRGYDAPWKIARAKEDQLARIPEVGPIAARKMVASFHLLNYAPPKQTKESIAQAEYECPLCQCVTSAFSLDCIECGAPFDEEEMEEDLRRAFTGEGLAGLLAFYDGRLAEKPDDAELWYARGLLLDSLSQTDEAIASLDRAASKAPDSKKMKVAKLRLQAKHFRRPEVSAKLRSTANSLLDDVAWEEEVAQLDRVISEAERECPSCGATVPAE
;
A
#
# COMPACT_ATOMS: atom_id res chain seq x y z
N MET A 1 -34.91 18.41 -20.94
CA MET A 1 -35.85 18.30 -19.82
C MET A 1 -35.03 18.21 -18.54
N THR A 2 -35.18 19.13 -17.60
CA THR A 2 -34.48 19.10 -16.31
C THR A 2 -35.27 18.22 -15.35
N VAL A 3 -34.70 17.08 -14.94
CA VAL A 3 -35.34 16.15 -14.00
C VAL A 3 -35.07 16.64 -12.58
N ARG A 4 -36.11 16.83 -11.76
CA ARG A 4 -35.94 17.22 -10.35
C ARG A 4 -35.56 16.00 -9.52
N VAL A 5 -34.67 16.18 -8.56
CA VAL A 5 -34.18 15.08 -7.71
C VAL A 5 -35.29 14.51 -6.83
N ASP A 6 -36.23 15.36 -6.38
CA ASP A 6 -37.38 14.95 -5.57
C ASP A 6 -38.39 14.07 -6.34
N ASP A 7 -38.37 14.12 -7.67
CA ASP A 7 -39.27 13.37 -8.54
C ASP A 7 -38.65 12.03 -9.00
N LEU A 8 -37.46 11.67 -8.51
CA LEU A 8 -36.80 10.40 -8.85
C LEU A 8 -37.55 9.21 -8.23
N PRO A 9 -37.75 8.12 -8.99
CA PRO A 9 -38.37 6.92 -8.44
C PRO A 9 -37.48 6.29 -7.34
N PRO A 10 -38.09 5.59 -6.36
CA PRO A 10 -37.32 4.84 -5.39
C PRO A 10 -36.50 3.73 -6.07
N CYS A 11 -35.45 3.28 -5.38
CA CYS A 11 -34.56 2.24 -5.87
C CYS A 11 -35.33 0.95 -6.20
N GLU A 12 -35.21 0.46 -7.44
CA GLU A 12 -35.91 -0.76 -7.88
C GLU A 12 -35.48 -2.02 -7.12
N ALA A 13 -34.27 -2.03 -6.54
CA ALA A 13 -33.72 -3.19 -5.84
C ALA A 13 -34.13 -3.27 -4.36
N CYS A 14 -34.35 -2.14 -3.68
CA CYS A 14 -34.58 -2.13 -2.23
C CYS A 14 -35.58 -1.07 -1.73
N GLY A 15 -36.15 -0.25 -2.61
CA GLY A 15 -37.06 0.84 -2.25
C GLY A 15 -36.41 2.06 -1.60
N GLY A 16 -35.08 2.08 -1.45
CA GLY A 16 -34.30 3.20 -0.90
C GLY A 16 -34.33 4.48 -1.74
N LYS A 17 -33.81 5.58 -1.19
CA LYS A 17 -33.79 6.87 -1.88
C LYS A 17 -32.66 6.90 -2.90
N VAL A 18 -32.97 7.38 -4.09
CA VAL A 18 -32.00 7.53 -5.18
C VAL A 18 -31.49 8.97 -5.21
N LEU A 19 -30.16 9.13 -5.23
CA LEU A 19 -29.47 10.41 -5.20
C LEU A 19 -28.53 10.55 -6.40
N PRO A 20 -28.30 11.78 -6.90
CA PRO A 20 -27.29 12.01 -7.93
C PRO A 20 -25.88 11.80 -7.39
N VAL A 21 -25.02 11.24 -8.23
CA VAL A 21 -23.60 10.99 -7.94
C VAL A 21 -22.74 11.38 -9.14
N VAL A 22 -21.60 11.98 -8.85
CA VAL A 22 -20.54 12.25 -9.83
C VAL A 22 -19.40 11.27 -9.60
N LEU A 23 -19.03 10.55 -10.65
CA LEU A 23 -17.82 9.72 -10.72
C LEU A 23 -16.80 10.47 -11.57
N CYS A 24 -15.71 10.91 -10.97
CA CYS A 24 -14.72 11.69 -11.70
C CYS A 24 -13.80 10.79 -12.54
N GLU A 25 -13.85 10.94 -13.86
CA GLU A 25 -13.00 10.17 -14.78
C GLU A 25 -11.53 10.62 -14.72
N SER A 26 -11.25 11.81 -14.19
CA SER A 26 -9.89 12.38 -14.12
C SER A 26 -9.16 12.03 -12.82
N CYS A 27 -9.82 12.09 -11.66
CA CYS A 27 -9.19 11.86 -10.36
C CYS A 27 -9.76 10.68 -9.57
N GLY A 28 -10.77 9.98 -10.11
CA GLY A 28 -11.38 8.80 -9.48
C GLY A 28 -12.31 9.10 -8.29
N ALA A 29 -12.51 10.37 -7.93
CA ALA A 29 -13.37 10.75 -6.81
C ALA A 29 -14.85 10.39 -7.08
N VAL A 30 -15.56 10.01 -6.02
CA VAL A 30 -17.00 9.73 -6.05
C VAL A 30 -17.71 10.68 -5.11
N THR A 31 -18.60 11.51 -5.64
CA THR A 31 -19.32 12.52 -4.85
C THR A 31 -20.82 12.34 -5.00
N ILE A 32 -21.52 12.10 -3.89
CA ILE A 32 -22.99 12.11 -3.84
C ILE A 32 -23.46 13.55 -3.69
N LEU A 33 -24.23 14.05 -4.65
CA LEU A 33 -24.74 15.42 -4.68
C LEU A 33 -26.03 15.53 -3.85
N ARG A 34 -25.91 15.45 -2.52
CA ARG A 34 -27.07 15.44 -1.60
C ARG A 34 -27.93 16.71 -1.66
N GLU A 35 -27.34 17.83 -2.07
CA GLU A 35 -28.00 19.14 -2.16
C GLU A 35 -28.51 19.47 -3.56
N ALA A 36 -28.29 18.59 -4.55
CA ALA A 36 -28.75 18.81 -5.90
C ALA A 36 -30.28 18.84 -5.95
N ARG A 37 -30.85 19.90 -6.54
CA ARG A 37 -32.30 20.07 -6.71
C ARG A 37 -32.79 19.51 -8.04
N ALA A 38 -31.91 19.39 -9.03
CA ALA A 38 -32.19 18.84 -10.35
C ALA A 38 -30.94 18.15 -10.91
N LEU A 39 -31.16 17.16 -11.77
CA LEU A 39 -30.08 16.49 -12.50
C LEU A 39 -29.50 17.42 -13.57
N ALA A 40 -28.19 17.50 -13.60
CA ALA A 40 -27.42 18.23 -14.61
C ALA A 40 -26.79 17.27 -15.63
N GLN A 41 -26.58 17.76 -16.85
CA GLN A 41 -25.88 16.98 -17.88
C GLN A 41 -24.38 16.82 -17.56
N ALA A 42 -23.80 17.78 -16.86
CA ALA A 42 -22.46 17.71 -16.35
C ALA A 42 -22.37 18.51 -15.06
N SER A 43 -21.73 17.92 -14.04
CA SER A 43 -21.42 18.57 -12.78
C SER A 43 -19.92 18.53 -12.54
N PRO A 44 -19.32 19.64 -12.06
CA PRO A 44 -17.90 19.68 -11.76
C PRO A 44 -17.59 18.74 -10.59
N CYS A 45 -16.50 17.99 -10.70
CA CYS A 45 -15.95 17.25 -9.58
C CYS A 45 -15.57 18.24 -8.47
N PRO A 46 -16.00 18.04 -7.21
CA PRO A 46 -15.62 18.93 -6.11
C PRO A 46 -14.12 18.94 -5.83
N GLU A 47 -13.42 17.84 -6.15
CA GLU A 47 -12.00 17.68 -5.87
C GLU A 47 -11.10 18.38 -6.90
N CYS A 48 -11.40 18.22 -8.20
CA CYS A 48 -10.52 18.68 -9.28
C CYS A 48 -11.19 19.63 -10.29
N GLY A 49 -12.48 19.89 -10.15
CA GLY A 49 -13.25 20.78 -11.03
C GLY A 49 -13.61 20.19 -12.40
N THR A 50 -13.07 19.03 -12.78
CA THR A 50 -13.37 18.37 -14.06
C THR A 50 -14.87 18.10 -14.19
N PRO A 51 -15.53 18.49 -15.30
CA PRO A 51 -16.95 18.21 -15.51
C PRO A 51 -17.18 16.73 -15.82
N ASN A 52 -18.13 16.09 -15.14
CA ASN A 52 -18.49 14.68 -15.35
C ASN A 52 -20.01 14.53 -15.46
N SER A 53 -20.45 13.47 -16.13
CA SER A 53 -21.86 13.11 -16.21
C SER A 53 -22.39 12.65 -14.86
N GLU A 54 -23.59 13.09 -14.50
CA GLU A 54 -24.25 12.62 -13.29
C GLU A 54 -24.83 11.23 -13.51
N GLN A 55 -24.61 10.35 -12.55
CA GLN A 55 -25.30 9.07 -12.41
C GLN A 55 -26.21 9.13 -11.19
N LEU A 56 -26.96 8.06 -10.97
CA LEU A 56 -27.81 7.89 -9.79
C LEU A 56 -27.27 6.76 -8.91
N ILE A 57 -27.36 6.91 -7.60
CA ILE A 57 -26.98 5.87 -6.64
C ILE A 57 -28.05 5.74 -5.55
N CYS A 58 -28.35 4.51 -5.14
CA CYS A 58 -29.19 4.23 -3.99
C CYS A 58 -28.43 4.47 -2.68
N ASP A 59 -29.04 5.17 -1.73
CA ASP A 59 -28.46 5.47 -0.42
C ASP A 59 -28.42 4.27 0.55
N GLN A 60 -29.15 3.19 0.26
CA GLN A 60 -29.18 1.97 1.08
C GLN A 60 -28.29 0.86 0.52
N CYS A 61 -28.51 0.48 -0.75
CA CYS A 61 -27.85 -0.68 -1.35
C CYS A 61 -26.70 -0.33 -2.30
N HIS A 62 -26.44 0.96 -2.51
CA HIS A 62 -25.38 1.49 -3.39
C HIS A 62 -25.46 1.04 -4.86
N THR A 63 -26.61 0.50 -5.30
CA THR A 63 -26.85 0.20 -6.71
C THR A 63 -26.84 1.49 -7.51
N ARG A 64 -26.11 1.49 -8.62
CA ARG A 64 -26.00 2.62 -9.55
C ARG A 64 -26.97 2.48 -10.70
N TYR A 65 -27.52 3.60 -11.14
CA TYR A 65 -28.47 3.70 -12.24
C TYR A 65 -28.02 4.81 -13.21
N PRO A 66 -28.29 4.65 -14.52
CA PRO A 66 -28.10 5.74 -15.46
C PRO A 66 -29.06 6.90 -15.15
N ALA A 67 -28.60 8.13 -15.30
CA ALA A 67 -29.47 9.29 -15.18
C ALA A 67 -30.48 9.35 -16.36
N PRO A 68 -31.76 9.68 -16.12
CA PRO A 68 -32.76 9.76 -17.18
C PRO A 68 -32.41 10.83 -18.23
N GLY A 69 -32.47 10.47 -19.51
CA GLY A 69 -32.19 11.38 -20.62
C GLY A 69 -30.71 11.55 -20.98
N MET A 70 -29.82 10.76 -20.37
CA MET A 70 -28.44 10.61 -20.82
C MET A 70 -28.31 9.49 -21.86
N PRO A 71 -27.42 9.62 -22.85
CA PRO A 71 -27.04 8.46 -23.66
C PRO A 71 -26.57 7.36 -22.70
N PRO A 72 -26.93 6.09 -22.93
CA PRO A 72 -26.40 5.01 -22.13
C PRO A 72 -24.87 5.15 -22.15
N GLY A 73 -24.25 5.17 -20.96
CA GLY A 73 -22.82 4.89 -20.87
C GLY A 73 -22.53 3.61 -21.65
N PRO A 74 -21.29 3.42 -22.14
CA PRO A 74 -20.95 2.26 -22.96
C PRO A 74 -21.54 0.99 -22.32
N PRO A 75 -22.26 0.16 -23.10
CA PRO A 75 -23.04 -0.94 -22.54
C PRO A 75 -22.12 -1.83 -21.69
N PRO A 76 -22.64 -2.45 -20.61
CA PRO A 76 -21.90 -3.53 -19.99
C PRO A 76 -21.62 -4.58 -21.06
N MET A 77 -20.34 -4.92 -21.25
CA MET A 77 -19.90 -5.84 -22.30
C MET A 77 -20.69 -7.16 -22.23
N SER A 78 -21.26 -7.56 -23.37
CA SER A 78 -21.86 -8.88 -23.52
C SER A 78 -20.76 -9.95 -23.49
N PRO A 79 -21.00 -11.17 -22.93
CA PRO A 79 -19.95 -12.18 -22.73
C PRO A 79 -19.37 -12.80 -24.02
N SER A 80 -19.79 -12.35 -25.20
CA SER A 80 -19.55 -13.06 -26.47
C SER A 80 -18.81 -12.25 -27.53
N ASP A 81 -18.46 -10.99 -27.27
CA ASP A 81 -17.48 -10.27 -28.06
C ASP A 81 -16.17 -10.22 -27.26
N LYS A 82 -15.36 -11.27 -27.37
CA LYS A 82 -13.94 -11.23 -26.99
C LYS A 82 -13.15 -10.68 -28.18
N PRO A 83 -12.61 -9.46 -28.11
CA PRO A 83 -11.35 -9.18 -28.79
C PRO A 83 -10.29 -10.10 -28.18
N ALA A 84 -9.38 -10.62 -29.00
CA ALA A 84 -8.23 -11.36 -28.53
C ALA A 84 -7.53 -10.59 -27.39
N GLU A 85 -7.42 -11.25 -26.23
CA GLU A 85 -6.71 -10.84 -25.02
C GLU A 85 -6.13 -9.42 -25.05
N SER A 86 -6.97 -8.41 -24.81
CA SER A 86 -6.46 -7.15 -24.28
C SER A 86 -6.07 -7.44 -22.84
N ALA A 87 -4.78 -7.31 -22.57
CA ALA A 87 -4.15 -7.44 -21.26
C ALA A 87 -5.08 -6.97 -20.14
N ALA A 88 -5.22 -7.83 -19.12
CA ALA A 88 -5.87 -7.48 -17.88
C ALA A 88 -5.40 -6.09 -17.43
N VAL A 89 -6.33 -5.17 -17.19
CA VAL A 89 -6.05 -4.00 -16.36
C VAL A 89 -5.42 -4.55 -15.08
N PRO A 90 -4.15 -4.25 -14.76
CA PRO A 90 -3.53 -4.82 -13.59
C PRO A 90 -4.33 -4.35 -12.39
N VAL A 91 -4.91 -5.28 -11.64
CA VAL A 91 -5.39 -5.01 -10.29
C VAL A 91 -4.18 -4.48 -9.54
N GLY A 92 -4.16 -3.18 -9.26
CA GLY A 92 -3.06 -2.53 -8.54
C GLY A 92 -2.84 -3.21 -7.20
N ARG A 93 -1.59 -3.30 -6.75
CA ARG A 93 -1.24 -3.93 -5.47
C ARG A 93 -1.90 -3.17 -4.32
N SER A 94 -2.36 -3.88 -3.30
CA SER A 94 -2.96 -3.26 -2.11
C SER A 94 -1.92 -2.46 -1.33
N ARG A 95 -2.30 -1.34 -0.72
CA ARG A 95 -1.37 -0.56 0.11
C ARG A 95 -1.31 -1.12 1.53
N ARG A 96 -0.11 -1.24 2.10
CA ARG A 96 0.05 -1.49 3.54
C ARG A 96 -0.38 -0.26 4.33
N ARG A 97 -0.81 -0.46 5.57
CA ARG A 97 -0.96 0.63 6.55
C ARG A 97 0.35 0.88 7.28
N ILE A 98 0.65 2.14 7.57
CA ILE A 98 1.79 2.49 8.42
C ILE A 98 1.42 2.28 9.89
N LYS A 99 2.37 1.82 10.71
CA LYS A 99 2.13 1.65 12.14
C LYS A 99 1.76 2.98 12.79
N GLY A 100 0.58 3.02 13.42
CA GLY A 100 0.02 4.23 14.05
C GLY A 100 -0.87 5.05 13.11
N GLU A 101 -0.98 4.68 11.84
CA GLU A 101 -2.01 5.19 10.95
C GLU A 101 -3.36 4.63 11.39
N VAL A 102 -4.26 5.52 11.80
CA VAL A 102 -5.59 5.13 12.27
C VAL A 102 -6.54 5.17 11.09
N ASP A 103 -7.20 4.04 10.82
CA ASP A 103 -8.30 4.01 9.86
C ASP A 103 -9.47 4.87 10.36
N SER A 104 -10.03 5.69 9.48
CA SER A 104 -11.20 6.54 9.76
C SER A 104 -12.41 5.76 10.30
N GLY A 105 -12.52 4.46 9.98
CA GLY A 105 -13.54 3.55 10.50
C GLY A 105 -13.23 2.90 11.85
N ALA A 106 -11.96 2.94 12.30
CA ALA A 106 -11.46 2.19 13.46
C ALA A 106 -12.29 2.43 14.73
N LEU A 107 -12.53 3.70 15.08
CA LEU A 107 -13.32 4.07 16.26
C LEU A 107 -14.73 3.47 16.20
N THR A 108 -15.37 3.53 15.04
CA THR A 108 -16.73 3.02 14.83
C THR A 108 -16.78 1.50 14.99
N ASP A 109 -15.76 0.81 14.49
CA ASP A 109 -15.67 -0.64 14.61
C ASP A 109 -15.38 -1.09 16.05
N LEU A 110 -14.52 -0.36 16.78
CA LEU A 110 -14.23 -0.64 18.17
C LEU A 110 -15.44 -0.43 19.08
N LEU A 111 -16.27 0.59 18.83
CA LEU A 111 -17.47 0.84 19.62
C LEU A 111 -18.50 -0.30 19.57
N LYS A 112 -18.36 -1.28 18.66
CA LYS A 112 -19.16 -2.51 18.64
C LYS A 112 -18.79 -3.48 19.76
N VAL A 113 -17.61 -3.35 20.37
CA VAL A 113 -17.15 -4.21 21.47
C VAL A 113 -17.78 -3.74 22.79
N LEU A 114 -18.44 -4.64 23.54
CA LEU A 114 -19.10 -4.23 24.78
C LEU A 114 -18.09 -3.77 25.82
N GLY A 115 -18.40 -2.66 26.49
CA GLY A 115 -17.54 -2.03 27.49
C GLY A 115 -16.65 -0.92 26.92
N LEU A 116 -16.65 -0.70 25.61
CA LEU A 116 -16.02 0.46 24.99
C LEU A 116 -16.99 1.63 24.85
N ASP A 117 -16.56 2.76 25.40
CA ASP A 117 -17.06 4.09 25.05
C ASP A 117 -16.00 4.80 24.21
N ALA A 118 -16.35 5.98 23.69
CA ALA A 118 -15.45 6.74 22.82
C ALA A 118 -14.09 7.05 23.48
N SER A 119 -14.08 7.31 24.79
CA SER A 119 -12.84 7.60 25.53
C SER A 119 -11.93 6.37 25.61
N ARG A 120 -12.49 5.20 25.95
CA ARG A 120 -11.71 3.95 26.02
C ARG A 120 -11.24 3.49 24.64
N ALA A 121 -12.09 3.62 23.63
CA ALA A 121 -11.76 3.23 22.27
C ALA A 121 -10.61 4.11 21.74
N GLN A 122 -10.63 5.42 21.99
CA GLN A 122 -9.51 6.29 21.63
C GLN A 122 -8.22 5.90 22.38
N ALA A 123 -8.28 5.66 23.69
CA ALA A 123 -7.11 5.25 24.48
C ALA A 123 -6.47 3.92 24.01
N LEU A 124 -7.27 3.05 23.39
CA LEU A 124 -6.83 1.81 22.75
C LEU A 124 -6.19 2.06 21.39
N ILE A 125 -6.83 2.86 20.54
CA ILE A 125 -6.31 3.29 19.24
C ILE A 125 -4.92 3.93 19.40
N ASP A 126 -4.78 4.85 20.37
CA ASP A 126 -3.52 5.54 20.67
C ASP A 126 -2.38 4.59 21.07
N ARG A 127 -2.72 3.35 21.45
CA ARG A 127 -1.78 2.28 21.82
C ARG A 127 -1.67 1.17 20.77
N GLY A 128 -2.24 1.37 19.58
CA GLY A 128 -2.19 0.42 18.46
C GLY A 128 -3.25 -0.67 18.51
N TYR A 129 -4.25 -0.56 19.39
CA TYR A 129 -5.44 -1.43 19.41
C TYR A 129 -6.57 -0.80 18.60
N ASP A 130 -6.28 -0.49 17.34
CA ASP A 130 -7.17 0.20 16.39
C ASP A 130 -8.18 -0.72 15.68
N ALA A 131 -8.10 -2.03 15.90
CA ALA A 131 -9.00 -3.00 15.31
C ALA A 131 -9.51 -4.01 16.35
N PRO A 132 -10.76 -4.50 16.22
CA PRO A 132 -11.33 -5.46 17.18
C PRO A 132 -10.47 -6.71 17.36
N TRP A 133 -9.86 -7.22 16.28
CA TRP A 133 -9.00 -8.40 16.33
C TRP A 133 -7.72 -8.21 17.16
N LYS A 134 -7.13 -7.00 17.16
CA LYS A 134 -5.95 -6.68 17.98
C LYS A 134 -6.30 -6.71 19.47
N ILE A 135 -7.51 -6.29 19.82
CA ILE A 135 -8.04 -6.38 21.19
C ILE A 135 -8.34 -7.83 21.53
N ALA A 136 -8.98 -8.59 20.64
CA ALA A 136 -9.31 -10.00 20.86
C ALA A 136 -8.05 -10.85 21.15
N ARG A 137 -6.92 -10.50 20.54
CA ARG A 137 -5.61 -11.14 20.75
C ARG A 137 -4.90 -10.67 22.02
N ALA A 138 -5.24 -9.50 22.55
CA ALA A 138 -4.58 -8.93 23.71
C ALA A 138 -4.88 -9.73 24.98
N LYS A 139 -3.92 -9.80 25.91
CA LYS A 139 -4.18 -10.38 27.22
C LYS A 139 -5.00 -9.42 28.07
N GLU A 140 -5.92 -9.95 28.89
CA GLU A 140 -6.75 -9.14 29.81
C GLU A 140 -5.89 -8.21 30.68
N ASP A 141 -4.74 -8.69 31.16
CA ASP A 141 -3.83 -7.92 32.02
C ASP A 141 -3.16 -6.74 31.30
N GLN A 142 -2.90 -6.86 30.00
CA GLN A 142 -2.36 -5.77 29.18
C GLN A 142 -3.41 -4.66 29.00
N LEU A 143 -4.65 -5.03 28.69
CA LEU A 143 -5.75 -4.09 28.55
C LEU A 143 -6.10 -3.41 29.88
N ALA A 144 -6.08 -4.16 30.99
CA ALA A 144 -6.41 -3.66 32.31
C ALA A 144 -5.45 -2.58 32.83
N ARG A 145 -4.20 -2.54 32.33
CA ARG A 145 -3.19 -1.54 32.69
C ARG A 145 -3.42 -0.19 32.01
N ILE A 146 -4.29 -0.12 31.01
CA ILE A 146 -4.65 1.14 30.35
C ILE A 146 -5.56 1.91 31.31
N PRO A 147 -5.17 3.11 31.79
CA PRO A 147 -5.91 3.83 32.83
C PRO A 147 -7.39 4.05 32.52
N GLU A 148 -7.70 4.35 31.28
CA GLU A 148 -9.06 4.61 30.80
C GLU A 148 -9.92 3.33 30.73
N VAL A 149 -9.27 2.18 30.48
CA VAL A 149 -9.93 0.87 30.38
C VAL A 149 -10.14 0.28 31.77
N GLY A 150 -9.06 0.07 32.52
CA GLY A 150 -9.09 -0.58 33.82
C GLY A 150 -9.52 -2.06 33.78
N PRO A 151 -9.46 -2.77 34.93
CA PRO A 151 -9.65 -4.22 34.98
C PRO A 151 -11.09 -4.66 34.65
N ILE A 152 -12.10 -3.86 35.03
CA ILE A 152 -13.50 -4.22 34.82
C ILE A 152 -13.87 -4.15 33.33
N ALA A 153 -13.46 -3.08 32.63
CA ALA A 153 -13.75 -2.96 31.21
C ALA A 153 -12.94 -3.98 30.40
N ALA A 154 -11.66 -4.19 30.74
CA ALA A 154 -10.82 -5.21 30.10
C ALA A 154 -11.48 -6.61 30.14
N ARG A 155 -11.98 -7.03 31.30
CA ARG A 155 -12.69 -8.31 31.44
C ARG A 155 -13.95 -8.38 30.59
N LYS A 156 -14.75 -7.30 30.56
CA LYS A 156 -15.95 -7.22 29.72
C LYS A 156 -15.61 -7.32 28.24
N MET A 157 -14.54 -6.65 27.80
CA MET A 157 -14.08 -6.68 26.42
C MET A 157 -13.68 -8.09 26.00
N VAL A 158 -12.81 -8.77 26.77
CA VAL A 158 -12.36 -10.14 26.47
C VAL A 158 -13.55 -11.11 26.46
N ALA A 159 -14.46 -11.01 27.44
CA ALA A 159 -15.66 -11.83 27.48
C ALA A 159 -16.61 -11.58 26.28
N SER A 160 -16.60 -10.36 25.72
CA SER A 160 -17.46 -10.00 24.59
C SER A 160 -17.06 -10.70 23.30
N PHE A 161 -15.76 -10.97 23.08
CA PHE A 161 -15.33 -11.68 21.88
C PHE A 161 -15.81 -13.13 21.83
N HIS A 162 -15.98 -13.79 22.98
CA HIS A 162 -16.63 -15.10 23.05
C HIS A 162 -18.11 -15.05 22.68
N LEU A 163 -18.80 -13.93 22.94
CA LEU A 163 -20.22 -13.74 22.60
C LEU A 163 -20.42 -13.32 21.14
N LEU A 164 -19.44 -12.61 20.56
CA LEU A 164 -19.48 -12.14 19.18
C LEU A 164 -19.15 -13.23 18.16
N ASN A 165 -18.83 -14.47 18.58
CA ASN A 165 -18.31 -15.53 17.72
C ASN A 165 -17.20 -15.03 16.79
N TYR A 166 -16.34 -14.15 17.30
CA TYR A 166 -15.25 -13.60 16.50
C TYR A 166 -14.29 -14.73 16.12
N ALA A 167 -14.15 -14.96 14.81
CA ALA A 167 -13.22 -15.92 14.24
C ALA A 167 -12.35 -15.19 13.22
N PRO A 168 -11.01 -15.32 13.29
CA PRO A 168 -10.13 -14.72 12.31
C PRO A 168 -10.42 -15.27 10.90
N PRO A 169 -10.09 -14.51 9.85
CA PRO A 169 -10.24 -14.98 8.48
C PRO A 169 -9.38 -16.22 8.27
N LYS A 170 -10.00 -17.31 7.79
CA LYS A 170 -9.31 -18.55 7.44
C LYS A 170 -8.55 -18.35 6.14
N GLN A 171 -7.33 -17.85 6.23
CA GLN A 171 -6.41 -17.71 5.10
C GLN A 171 -5.43 -18.87 5.10
N THR A 172 -5.09 -19.37 3.91
CA THR A 172 -4.02 -20.37 3.78
C THR A 172 -2.66 -19.67 3.79
N LYS A 173 -1.61 -20.39 4.20
CA LYS A 173 -0.24 -19.86 4.19
C LYS A 173 0.15 -19.42 2.78
N GLU A 174 -0.24 -20.19 1.78
CA GLU A 174 0.03 -19.93 0.36
C GLU A 174 -0.65 -18.64 -0.10
N SER A 175 -1.90 -18.40 0.30
CA SER A 175 -2.63 -17.17 -0.04
C SER A 175 -1.92 -15.93 0.51
N ILE A 176 -1.49 -15.98 1.78
CA ILE A 176 -0.74 -14.88 2.41
C ILE A 176 0.63 -14.69 1.73
N ALA A 177 1.31 -15.79 1.39
CA ALA A 177 2.61 -15.77 0.71
C ALA A 177 2.52 -15.33 -0.76
N GLN A 178 1.33 -15.25 -1.35
CA GLN A 178 1.14 -14.74 -2.71
C GLN A 178 0.60 -13.32 -2.75
N ALA A 179 0.08 -12.81 -1.63
CA ALA A 179 -0.52 -11.49 -1.56
C ALA A 179 0.54 -10.38 -1.72
N GLU A 180 0.44 -9.63 -2.82
CA GLU A 180 1.30 -8.49 -3.13
C GLU A 180 0.73 -7.20 -2.52
N TYR A 181 1.61 -6.47 -1.84
CA TYR A 181 1.33 -5.15 -1.30
C TYR A 181 2.36 -4.12 -1.75
N GLU A 182 2.06 -2.85 -1.53
CA GLU A 182 2.99 -1.72 -1.73
C GLU A 182 3.10 -0.87 -0.47
N CYS A 183 4.31 -0.33 -0.26
CA CYS A 183 4.54 0.70 0.74
C CYS A 183 3.79 1.99 0.34
N PRO A 184 2.97 2.59 1.23
CA PRO A 184 2.24 3.81 0.89
C PRO A 184 3.16 5.03 0.70
N LEU A 185 4.41 4.99 1.18
CA LEU A 185 5.36 6.11 1.11
C LEU A 185 6.24 6.06 -0.15
N CYS A 186 6.85 4.91 -0.45
CA CYS A 186 7.82 4.77 -1.56
C CYS A 186 7.37 3.81 -2.67
N GLN A 187 6.19 3.20 -2.55
CA GLN A 187 5.61 2.24 -3.50
C GLN A 187 6.43 0.95 -3.68
N CYS A 188 7.42 0.70 -2.80
CA CYS A 188 8.16 -0.57 -2.82
C CYS A 188 7.21 -1.74 -2.58
N VAL A 189 7.35 -2.77 -3.42
CA VAL A 189 6.58 -4.01 -3.33
C VAL A 189 6.98 -4.79 -2.09
N THR A 190 5.98 -5.28 -1.36
CA THR A 190 6.14 -5.99 -0.10
C THR A 190 5.06 -7.07 0.05
N SER A 191 5.18 -7.89 1.08
CA SER A 191 4.19 -8.92 1.46
C SER A 191 3.31 -8.44 2.62
N ALA A 192 2.27 -9.20 2.97
CA ALA A 192 1.44 -8.93 4.17
C ALA A 192 2.21 -9.08 5.49
N PHE A 193 3.23 -9.94 5.50
CA PHE A 193 3.95 -10.33 6.73
C PHE A 193 5.25 -9.56 6.95
N SER A 194 5.67 -8.69 6.02
CA SER A 194 6.79 -7.78 6.27
C SER A 194 6.44 -6.80 7.39
N LEU A 195 7.38 -6.60 8.32
CA LEU A 195 7.24 -5.68 9.46
C LEU A 195 7.57 -4.23 9.08
N ASP A 196 8.44 -4.06 8.10
CA ASP A 196 8.89 -2.75 7.63
C ASP A 196 9.14 -2.77 6.12
N CYS A 197 9.25 -1.58 5.54
CA CYS A 197 9.61 -1.41 4.15
C CYS A 197 11.12 -1.58 3.96
N ILE A 198 11.54 -2.53 3.11
CA ILE A 198 12.96 -2.77 2.82
C ILE A 198 13.68 -1.57 2.21
N GLU A 199 12.95 -0.66 1.56
CA GLU A 199 13.53 0.53 0.92
C GLU A 199 13.61 1.73 1.86
N CYS A 200 12.48 2.18 2.41
CA CYS A 200 12.43 3.40 3.22
C CYS A 200 12.42 3.16 4.74
N GLY A 201 12.39 1.90 5.19
CA GLY A 201 12.36 1.54 6.62
C GLY A 201 11.04 1.85 7.33
N ALA A 202 9.99 2.26 6.61
CA ALA A 202 8.71 2.60 7.20
C ALA A 202 8.09 1.37 7.92
N PRO A 203 7.72 1.49 9.21
CA PRO A 203 7.13 0.39 9.94
C PRO A 203 5.69 0.16 9.48
N PHE A 204 5.37 -1.07 9.11
CA PHE A 204 4.02 -1.44 8.73
C PHE A 204 3.20 -1.84 9.95
N ASP A 205 1.91 -1.55 9.87
CA ASP A 205 0.94 -2.13 10.77
C ASP A 205 0.75 -3.63 10.49
N GLU A 206 0.29 -4.35 11.51
CA GLU A 206 0.05 -5.78 11.40
C GLU A 206 -1.24 -6.06 10.60
N GLU A 207 -1.16 -7.05 9.71
CA GLU A 207 -2.33 -7.59 9.00
C GLU A 207 -3.04 -8.65 9.84
N GLU A 208 -4.35 -8.74 9.71
CA GLU A 208 -5.15 -9.75 10.42
C GLU A 208 -4.86 -11.15 9.85
N MET A 209 -4.26 -12.01 10.68
CA MET A 209 -3.90 -13.38 10.31
C MET A 209 -3.93 -14.32 11.52
N GLU A 210 -4.06 -15.62 11.27
CA GLU A 210 -3.98 -16.64 12.32
C GLU A 210 -2.60 -16.61 13.01
N GLU A 211 -2.60 -16.82 14.33
CA GLU A 211 -1.40 -16.68 15.16
C GLU A 211 -0.29 -17.67 14.77
N ASP A 212 -0.64 -18.89 14.36
CA ASP A 212 0.34 -19.89 13.93
C ASP A 212 0.99 -19.52 12.59
N LEU A 213 0.22 -18.95 11.65
CA LEU A 213 0.75 -18.43 10.38
C LEU A 213 1.68 -17.24 10.63
N ARG A 214 1.27 -16.32 11.49
CA ARG A 214 2.09 -15.16 11.88
C ARG A 214 3.43 -15.61 12.47
N ARG A 215 3.40 -16.59 13.38
CA ARG A 215 4.61 -17.16 13.98
C ARG A 215 5.50 -17.85 12.94
N ALA A 216 4.90 -18.56 11.99
CA ALA A 216 5.65 -19.18 10.90
C ALA A 216 6.41 -18.12 10.08
N PHE A 217 5.74 -17.07 9.61
CA PHE A 217 6.39 -16.00 8.84
C PHE A 217 7.42 -15.22 9.67
N THR A 218 7.14 -14.96 10.95
CA THR A 218 8.11 -14.31 11.86
C THR A 218 9.35 -15.19 12.04
N GLY A 219 9.19 -16.51 12.11
CA GLY A 219 10.29 -17.47 12.22
C GLY A 219 11.12 -17.59 10.93
N GLU A 220 10.51 -17.40 9.76
CA GLU A 220 11.19 -17.37 8.47
C GLU A 220 11.93 -16.05 8.22
N GLY A 221 11.39 -14.93 8.71
CA GLY A 221 11.99 -13.60 8.62
C GLY A 221 12.34 -13.21 7.18
N LEU A 222 13.59 -12.77 6.97
CA LEU A 222 14.09 -12.36 5.65
C LEU A 222 14.12 -13.51 4.64
N ALA A 223 14.29 -14.76 5.07
CA ALA A 223 14.25 -15.92 4.16
C ALA A 223 12.83 -16.14 3.60
N GLY A 224 11.80 -15.90 4.42
CA GLY A 224 10.40 -15.92 3.98
C GLY A 224 10.09 -14.83 2.97
N LEU A 225 10.64 -13.63 3.16
CA LEU A 225 10.52 -12.53 2.18
C LEU A 225 11.25 -12.84 0.86
N LEU A 226 12.42 -13.50 0.92
CA LEU A 226 13.12 -13.89 -0.29
C LEU A 226 12.33 -14.95 -1.07
N ALA A 227 11.78 -15.95 -0.38
CA ALA A 227 10.90 -16.95 -0.98
C ALA A 227 9.63 -16.33 -1.58
N PHE A 228 9.07 -15.30 -0.93
CA PHE A 228 7.97 -14.51 -1.49
C PHE A 228 8.37 -13.90 -2.84
N TYR A 229 9.48 -13.16 -2.90
CA TYR A 229 9.91 -12.53 -4.15
C TYR A 229 10.23 -13.54 -5.25
N ASP A 230 10.94 -14.63 -4.91
CA ASP A 230 11.24 -15.70 -5.87
C ASP A 230 9.95 -16.36 -6.42
N GLY A 231 8.96 -16.60 -5.55
CA GLY A 231 7.65 -17.11 -5.95
C GLY A 231 6.89 -16.16 -6.87
N ARG A 232 6.82 -14.87 -6.52
CA ARG A 232 6.14 -13.87 -7.36
C ARG A 232 6.83 -13.68 -8.71
N LEU A 233 8.17 -13.73 -8.75
CA LEU A 233 8.95 -13.61 -9.98
C LEU A 233 8.88 -14.85 -10.88
N ALA A 234 8.61 -16.03 -10.31
CA ALA A 234 8.30 -17.22 -11.11
C ALA A 234 6.99 -17.06 -11.90
N GLU A 235 6.00 -16.36 -11.33
CA GLU A 235 4.74 -16.04 -11.99
C GLU A 235 4.84 -14.81 -12.90
N LYS A 236 5.57 -13.77 -12.47
CA LYS A 236 5.71 -12.47 -13.15
C LYS A 236 7.19 -12.14 -13.38
N PRO A 237 7.87 -12.83 -14.32
CA PRO A 237 9.31 -12.66 -14.55
C PRO A 237 9.68 -11.28 -15.12
N ASP A 238 8.72 -10.54 -15.68
CA ASP A 238 8.91 -9.23 -16.30
C ASP A 238 8.63 -8.06 -15.33
N ASP A 239 8.25 -8.33 -14.09
CA ASP A 239 7.92 -7.30 -13.10
C ASP A 239 9.19 -6.64 -12.53
N ALA A 240 9.48 -5.44 -13.02
CA ALA A 240 10.69 -4.70 -12.66
C ALA A 240 10.72 -4.32 -11.16
N GLU A 241 9.57 -4.03 -10.54
CA GLU A 241 9.49 -3.63 -9.14
C GLU A 241 9.74 -4.82 -8.19
N LEU A 242 9.31 -6.03 -8.56
CA LEU A 242 9.65 -7.25 -7.83
C LEU A 242 11.15 -7.55 -7.89
N TRP A 243 11.78 -7.42 -9.07
CA TRP A 243 13.24 -7.57 -9.19
C TRP A 243 14.00 -6.53 -8.37
N TYR A 244 13.49 -5.30 -8.33
CA TYR A 244 14.06 -4.21 -7.54
C TYR A 244 14.01 -4.51 -6.03
N ALA A 245 12.83 -4.83 -5.51
CA ALA A 245 12.64 -5.13 -4.09
C ALA A 245 13.44 -6.38 -3.65
N ARG A 246 13.50 -7.40 -4.51
CA ARG A 246 14.39 -8.56 -4.30
C ARG A 246 15.86 -8.16 -4.19
N GLY A 247 16.32 -7.28 -5.08
CA GLY A 247 17.71 -6.78 -5.07
C GLY A 247 18.06 -6.07 -3.76
N LEU A 248 17.17 -5.22 -3.25
CA LEU A 248 17.35 -4.54 -1.96
C LEU A 248 17.39 -5.54 -0.79
N LEU A 249 16.49 -6.53 -0.79
CA LEU A 249 16.48 -7.58 0.22
C LEU A 249 17.80 -8.37 0.22
N LEU A 250 18.32 -8.73 -0.95
CA LEU A 250 19.57 -9.48 -1.08
C LEU A 250 20.79 -8.67 -0.62
N ASP A 251 20.83 -7.35 -0.85
CA ASP A 251 21.87 -6.49 -0.26
C ASP A 251 21.78 -6.51 1.28
N SER A 252 20.57 -6.46 1.85
CA SER A 252 20.39 -6.58 3.31
C SER A 252 20.87 -7.93 3.86
N LEU A 253 20.80 -8.98 3.04
CA LEU A 253 21.32 -10.32 3.33
C LEU A 253 22.81 -10.49 3.01
N SER A 254 23.50 -9.43 2.56
CA SER A 254 24.89 -9.44 2.09
C SER A 254 25.17 -10.37 0.89
N GLN A 255 24.13 -10.79 0.17
CA GLN A 255 24.22 -11.59 -1.06
C GLN A 255 24.41 -10.67 -2.27
N THR A 256 25.60 -10.08 -2.33
CA THR A 256 25.89 -8.92 -3.19
C THR A 256 25.79 -9.24 -4.68
N ASP A 257 26.29 -10.39 -5.12
CA ASP A 257 26.31 -10.76 -6.54
C ASP A 257 24.88 -11.00 -7.05
N GLU A 258 24.05 -11.69 -6.27
CA GLU A 258 22.64 -11.91 -6.58
C GLU A 258 21.81 -10.63 -6.48
N ALA A 259 22.15 -9.73 -5.56
CA ALA A 259 21.53 -8.41 -5.46
C ALA A 259 21.78 -7.58 -6.73
N ILE A 260 23.02 -7.52 -7.21
CA ILE A 260 23.38 -6.83 -8.46
C ILE A 260 22.67 -7.48 -9.65
N ALA A 261 22.68 -8.81 -9.74
CA ALA A 261 21.98 -9.51 -10.81
C ALA A 261 20.47 -9.22 -10.82
N SER A 262 19.86 -9.05 -9.64
CA SER A 262 18.44 -8.69 -9.51
C SER A 262 18.19 -7.25 -9.95
N LEU A 263 19.02 -6.30 -9.53
CA LEU A 263 18.93 -4.89 -9.94
C LEU A 263 19.23 -4.71 -11.44
N ASP A 264 20.11 -5.53 -12.01
CA ASP A 264 20.36 -5.58 -13.46
C ASP A 264 19.10 -5.99 -14.23
N ARG A 265 18.39 -7.02 -13.73
CA ARG A 265 17.11 -7.44 -14.30
C ARG A 265 16.07 -6.33 -14.16
N ALA A 266 15.92 -5.73 -12.98
CA ALA A 266 15.00 -4.61 -12.75
C ALA A 266 15.25 -3.46 -13.75
N ALA A 267 16.50 -2.98 -13.84
CA ALA A 267 16.87 -1.90 -14.75
C ALA A 267 16.72 -2.27 -16.23
N SER A 268 16.86 -3.55 -16.60
CA SER A 268 16.60 -4.00 -17.97
C SER A 268 15.12 -4.01 -18.35
N LYS A 269 14.23 -4.24 -17.37
CA LYS A 269 12.77 -4.27 -17.57
C LYS A 269 12.16 -2.89 -17.53
N ALA A 270 12.73 -1.97 -16.75
CA ALA A 270 12.35 -0.55 -16.71
C ALA A 270 13.56 0.35 -16.98
N PRO A 271 14.05 0.43 -18.24
CA PRO A 271 15.26 1.16 -18.59
C PRO A 271 15.14 2.67 -18.38
N ASP A 272 13.94 3.22 -18.25
CA ASP A 272 13.72 4.65 -17.96
C ASP A 272 13.61 4.96 -16.47
N SER A 273 13.55 3.92 -15.61
CA SER A 273 13.47 4.10 -14.16
C SER A 273 14.80 4.57 -13.59
N LYS A 274 14.84 5.85 -13.21
CA LYS A 274 15.96 6.48 -12.48
C LYS A 274 16.26 5.72 -11.18
N LYS A 275 15.21 5.39 -10.41
CA LYS A 275 15.26 4.67 -9.14
C LYS A 275 16.09 3.38 -9.23
N MET A 276 15.79 2.54 -10.22
CA MET A 276 16.48 1.26 -10.40
C MET A 276 17.95 1.43 -10.82
N LYS A 277 18.24 2.43 -11.66
CA LYS A 277 19.62 2.76 -12.04
C LYS A 277 20.46 3.24 -10.85
N VAL A 278 19.89 4.11 -10.02
CA VAL A 278 20.55 4.66 -8.83
C VAL A 278 20.87 3.55 -7.84
N ALA A 279 19.90 2.71 -7.49
CA ALA A 279 20.12 1.61 -6.55
C ALA A 279 21.22 0.64 -7.01
N LYS A 280 21.23 0.30 -8.31
CA LYS A 280 22.30 -0.52 -8.89
C LYS A 280 23.68 0.14 -8.72
N LEU A 281 23.80 1.40 -9.11
CA LEU A 281 25.09 2.11 -9.06
C LEU A 281 25.57 2.29 -7.62
N ARG A 282 24.67 2.57 -6.68
CA ARG A 282 24.97 2.62 -5.24
C ARG A 282 25.54 1.30 -4.75
N LEU A 283 24.91 0.18 -5.10
CA LEU A 283 25.38 -1.15 -4.69
C LEU A 283 26.74 -1.48 -5.32
N GLN A 284 26.94 -1.18 -6.60
CA GLN A 284 28.23 -1.38 -7.26
C GLN A 284 29.35 -0.52 -6.66
N ALA A 285 29.06 0.73 -6.28
CA ALA A 285 30.02 1.63 -5.65
C ALA A 285 30.43 1.14 -4.25
N LYS A 286 29.46 0.69 -3.44
CA LYS A 286 29.70 0.11 -2.11
C LYS A 286 30.66 -1.08 -2.16
N HIS A 287 30.56 -1.93 -3.17
CA HIS A 287 31.24 -3.23 -3.18
C HIS A 287 32.46 -3.34 -4.11
N PHE A 288 32.49 -2.65 -5.26
CA PHE A 288 33.50 -2.94 -6.29
C PHE A 288 34.72 -2.03 -6.29
N ARG A 289 34.75 -0.91 -5.54
CA ARG A 289 35.84 0.09 -5.59
C ARG A 289 36.43 0.28 -7.00
N ARG A 290 35.56 0.54 -7.98
CA ARG A 290 36.00 0.80 -9.36
C ARG A 290 35.89 2.30 -9.61
N PRO A 291 37.00 3.03 -9.83
CA PRO A 291 36.95 4.47 -10.09
C PRO A 291 36.11 4.81 -11.34
N GLU A 292 36.05 3.91 -12.32
CA GLU A 292 35.18 4.03 -13.50
C GLU A 292 33.68 3.99 -13.15
N VAL A 293 33.30 3.17 -12.16
CA VAL A 293 31.92 3.07 -11.65
C VAL A 293 31.59 4.31 -10.82
N SER A 294 32.52 4.81 -10.02
CA SER A 294 32.37 6.08 -9.28
C SER A 294 32.16 7.26 -10.23
N ALA A 295 32.90 7.35 -11.33
CA ALA A 295 32.72 8.38 -12.35
C ALA A 295 31.35 8.28 -13.04
N LYS A 296 30.90 7.06 -13.39
CA LYS A 296 29.57 6.84 -13.97
C LYS A 296 28.46 7.16 -12.98
N LEU A 297 28.64 6.82 -11.70
CA LEU A 297 27.71 7.15 -10.63
C LEU A 297 27.61 8.66 -10.41
N ARG A 298 28.74 9.38 -10.38
CA ARG A 298 28.77 10.86 -10.36
C ARG A 298 28.02 11.47 -11.53
N SER A 299 28.26 10.98 -12.76
CA SER A 299 27.55 11.50 -13.94
C SER A 299 26.04 11.25 -13.88
N THR A 300 25.63 10.11 -13.31
CA THR A 300 24.22 9.77 -13.13
C THR A 300 23.59 10.63 -12.04
N ALA A 301 24.28 10.80 -10.90
CA ALA A 301 23.86 11.70 -9.83
C ALA A 301 23.72 13.15 -10.31
N ASN A 302 24.69 13.63 -11.11
CA ASN A 302 24.62 14.98 -11.71
C ASN A 302 23.45 15.15 -12.67
N SER A 303 23.08 14.10 -13.42
CA SER A 303 21.88 14.12 -14.27
C SER A 303 20.56 14.08 -13.46
N LEU A 304 20.63 13.76 -12.17
CA LEU A 304 19.49 13.72 -11.25
C LEU A 304 19.38 14.99 -10.40
N LEU A 305 20.41 15.84 -10.36
CA LEU A 305 20.44 17.08 -9.57
C LEU A 305 19.33 18.08 -9.92
N ASP A 306 18.79 18.05 -11.14
CA ASP A 306 17.69 18.92 -11.55
C ASP A 306 16.33 18.51 -10.95
N ASP A 307 16.29 17.39 -10.21
CA ASP A 307 15.07 16.77 -9.67
C ASP A 307 15.13 16.82 -8.13
N VAL A 308 14.38 17.76 -7.54
CA VAL A 308 14.37 18.08 -6.08
C VAL A 308 14.10 16.83 -5.21
N ALA A 309 13.44 15.82 -5.76
CA ALA A 309 13.19 14.55 -5.07
C ALA A 309 14.46 13.74 -4.76
N TRP A 310 15.61 14.08 -5.36
CA TRP A 310 16.84 13.28 -5.29
C TRP A 310 18.01 13.98 -4.57
N GLU A 311 17.82 15.17 -3.98
CA GLU A 311 18.91 15.91 -3.32
C GLU A 311 19.58 15.11 -2.18
N GLU A 312 18.79 14.43 -1.35
CA GLU A 312 19.30 13.60 -0.25
C GLU A 312 20.05 12.36 -0.76
N GLU A 313 19.54 11.75 -1.83
CA GLU A 313 20.19 10.63 -2.50
C GLU A 313 21.53 11.05 -3.10
N VAL A 314 21.60 12.21 -3.76
CA VAL A 314 22.86 12.75 -4.30
C VAL A 314 23.89 12.97 -3.19
N ALA A 315 23.49 13.51 -2.04
CA ALA A 315 24.38 13.70 -0.90
C ALA A 315 24.84 12.38 -0.25
N GLN A 316 24.03 11.32 -0.30
CA GLN A 316 24.46 9.97 0.10
C GLN A 316 25.45 9.38 -0.92
N LEU A 317 25.20 9.56 -2.21
CA LEU A 317 26.08 9.10 -3.27
C LEU A 317 27.46 9.75 -3.20
N ASP A 318 27.54 11.06 -2.96
CA ASP A 318 28.82 11.77 -2.79
C ASP A 318 29.65 11.21 -1.62
N ARG A 319 29.00 10.81 -0.53
CA ARG A 319 29.66 10.14 0.61
C ARG A 319 30.22 8.78 0.20
N VAL A 320 29.40 7.93 -0.45
CA VAL A 320 29.85 6.60 -0.91
C VAL A 320 31.01 6.72 -1.90
N ILE A 321 30.94 7.67 -2.83
CA ILE A 321 32.00 7.92 -3.80
C ILE A 321 33.28 8.37 -3.08
N SER A 322 33.19 9.32 -2.15
CA SER A 322 34.33 9.82 -1.39
C SER A 322 35.00 8.72 -0.55
N GLU A 323 34.20 7.80 0.02
CA GLU A 323 34.71 6.66 0.77
C GLU A 323 35.39 5.61 -0.12
N ALA A 324 34.86 5.38 -1.33
CA ALA A 324 35.40 4.46 -2.32
C ALA A 324 36.70 4.97 -2.96
N GLU A 325 36.88 6.29 -3.03
CA GLU A 325 38.04 6.99 -3.60
C GLU A 325 39.06 7.47 -2.55
N ARG A 326 39.00 6.95 -1.31
CA ARG A 326 40.03 7.26 -0.31
C ARG A 326 41.41 6.85 -0.81
N GLU A 327 42.21 7.84 -1.19
CA GLU A 327 43.61 7.69 -1.58
C GLU A 327 44.53 8.27 -0.51
N CYS A 328 45.69 7.66 -0.34
CA CYS A 328 46.71 8.12 0.59
C CYS A 328 47.26 9.48 0.10
N PRO A 329 47.15 10.56 0.88
CA PRO A 329 47.58 11.89 0.45
C PRO A 329 49.10 11.98 0.22
N SER A 330 49.88 11.00 0.69
CA SER A 330 51.33 10.97 0.52
C SER A 330 51.79 10.19 -0.72
N CYS A 331 51.00 9.24 -1.24
CA CYS A 331 51.46 8.37 -2.32
C CYS A 331 50.40 8.03 -3.37
N GLY A 332 49.17 8.54 -3.24
CA GLY A 332 48.06 8.30 -4.16
C GLY A 332 47.53 6.86 -4.19
N ALA A 333 48.00 5.99 -3.27
CA ALA A 333 47.54 4.60 -3.22
C ALA A 333 46.17 4.51 -2.52
N THR A 334 45.27 3.65 -3.02
CA THR A 334 43.96 3.43 -2.42
C THR A 334 44.06 2.86 -1.00
N VAL A 335 43.33 3.46 -0.05
CA VAL A 335 43.36 3.09 1.37
C VAL A 335 42.23 2.10 1.68
N PRO A 336 42.51 0.92 2.27
CA PRO A 336 41.46 0.01 2.73
C PRO A 336 40.57 0.62 3.82
N ALA A 337 39.27 0.36 3.80
CA ALA A 337 38.39 0.65 4.95
C ALA A 337 38.58 -0.44 6.02
N GLU A 338 38.73 -0.03 7.29
CA GLU A 338 38.72 -0.91 8.47
C GLU A 338 37.31 -1.46 8.75
#